data_AF-A0A349H4E9-F1
#
_entry.id   AF-A0A349H4E9-F1
#
_cell.length_a   1.000
_cell.length_b   1.000
_cell.length_c   1.000
_cell.angle_alpha   90.00
_cell.angle_beta   90.00
_cell.angle_gamma   90.00
#
_symmetry.space_group_name_H-M   'P 1'
#
loop_
_entity.id
_entity.type
_entity.pdbx_description
1 polymer ?
#
loop_
_entity_poly.entity_id
_entity_poly.type
_entity_poly.pdbx_seq_one_letter_code
_entity_poly.pdbx_strand_id
1 'polypeptide(L)'
;MCGPLPAQGLPAIGIRRPYRGSQRLAKTAAVLGGLPECSFMTLSADNPYRLPPAQSDHPGNLRKQAYIEAEQVRRMAETPQRPANMAFFEQRLSRASTAPKSRPRIGYLCNLVPVEIMMAANADPVRLDNGNGAAAAAGEEILAGDICPLAKATLGVFLRENGLPRTCDAYVVPAACDAKRKLAEILSDFAPVFAMALPPDNDSAR
;
A
#
# COMPACT_ATOMS: atom_id res chain seq x y z
N MET A 1 39.57 34.91 6.70
CA MET A 1 38.58 35.05 7.78
C MET A 1 37.21 35.23 7.14
N CYS A 2 36.42 34.16 7.02
CA CYS A 2 35.06 34.24 6.51
C CYS A 2 34.14 33.85 7.67
N GLY A 3 33.48 34.84 8.26
CA GLY A 3 32.50 34.63 9.33
C GLY A 3 31.13 34.19 8.77
N PRO A 4 30.26 33.57 9.56
CA PRO A 4 28.97 33.09 9.08
C PRO A 4 27.96 34.24 8.94
N LEU A 5 27.22 34.27 7.84
CA LEU A 5 26.11 35.20 7.62
C LEU A 5 24.88 34.84 8.49
N PRO A 6 24.10 35.83 8.94
CA PRO A 6 22.95 35.63 9.82
C PRO A 6 21.73 35.03 9.08
N ALA A 7 21.07 34.10 9.75
CA ALA A 7 19.81 33.49 9.32
C ALA A 7 18.67 34.52 9.37
N GLN A 8 18.18 34.96 8.21
CA GLN A 8 16.95 35.72 8.09
C GLN A 8 15.85 34.82 7.49
N GLY A 9 14.74 34.69 8.21
CA GLY A 9 13.67 33.74 7.95
C GLY A 9 12.92 34.00 6.65
N LEU A 10 12.67 32.93 5.90
CA LEU A 10 11.73 32.90 4.78
C LEU A 10 10.30 32.62 5.29
N PRO A 11 9.28 33.24 4.67
CA PRO A 11 7.91 33.23 5.17
C PRO A 11 7.24 31.86 5.01
N ALA A 12 6.39 31.53 5.99
CA ALA A 12 5.60 30.31 6.05
C ALA A 12 4.65 30.19 4.84
N ILE A 13 5.07 29.49 3.79
CA ILE A 13 4.19 28.99 2.74
C ILE A 13 3.41 27.81 3.32
N GLY A 14 2.09 27.98 3.39
CA GLY A 14 1.15 27.11 4.09
C GLY A 14 1.34 25.62 3.80
N ILE A 15 1.87 24.91 4.80
CA ILE A 15 1.91 23.45 4.88
C ILE A 15 0.46 22.95 4.97
N ARG A 16 -0.14 22.60 3.82
CA ARG A 16 -1.35 21.78 3.80
C ARG A 16 -0.97 20.39 4.28
N ARG A 17 -1.25 20.15 5.57
CA ARG A 17 -1.26 18.91 6.36
C ARG A 17 -0.35 17.76 5.88
N PRO A 18 0.67 17.37 6.67
CA PRO A 18 1.40 16.13 6.40
C PRO A 18 0.45 14.93 6.37
N TYR A 19 0.74 14.00 5.47
CA TYR A 19 0.08 12.69 5.36
C TYR A 19 -0.10 12.07 6.76
N ARG A 20 -1.36 11.81 7.15
CA ARG A 20 -1.76 11.41 8.51
C ARG A 20 -1.16 10.07 8.97
N GLY A 21 -0.52 9.32 8.07
CA GLY A 21 0.25 8.12 8.38
C GLY A 21 1.63 8.37 9.00
N SER A 22 2.21 9.57 8.87
CA SER A 22 3.50 9.91 9.50
C SER A 22 3.45 9.90 11.02
N GLN A 23 2.29 10.16 11.61
CA GLN A 23 2.08 10.09 13.07
C GLN A 23 1.95 8.66 13.59
N ARG A 24 1.72 7.65 12.73
CA ARG A 24 1.72 6.23 13.14
C ARG A 24 3.12 5.63 13.13
N LEU A 25 4.04 6.12 12.30
CA LEU A 25 5.44 5.68 12.27
C LEU A 25 6.11 5.78 13.65
N ALA A 26 5.84 6.85 14.40
CA ALA A 26 6.34 7.02 15.77
C ALA A 26 5.78 5.98 16.76
N LYS A 27 4.55 5.46 16.53
CA LYS A 27 3.95 4.42 17.37
C LYS A 27 4.38 3.01 16.98
N THR A 28 4.67 2.73 15.70
CA THR A 28 5.21 1.42 15.28
C THR A 28 6.64 1.21 15.77
N ALA A 29 7.45 2.28 15.83
CA ALA A 29 8.78 2.23 16.43
C ALA A 29 8.76 1.83 17.92
N ALA A 30 7.71 2.23 18.66
CA ALA A 30 7.56 1.89 20.08
C ALA A 30 7.18 0.41 20.33
N VAL A 31 6.59 -0.28 19.35
CA VAL A 31 6.23 -1.71 19.46
C VAL A 31 7.40 -2.64 19.13
N LEU A 32 8.38 -2.15 18.38
CA LEU A 32 9.56 -2.91 17.92
C LEU A 32 10.83 -2.60 18.73
N GLY A 33 10.68 -2.13 19.97
CA GLY A 33 11.78 -1.76 20.86
C GLY A 33 12.77 -2.91 21.05
N GLY A 34 13.90 -2.86 20.34
CA GLY A 34 15.00 -3.81 20.50
C GLY A 34 15.70 -4.26 19.22
N LEU A 35 15.19 -3.94 18.02
CA LEU A 35 15.99 -4.19 16.82
C LEU A 35 17.10 -3.12 16.71
N PRO A 36 18.39 -3.49 16.60
CA PRO A 36 19.45 -2.55 16.28
C PRO A 36 19.02 -1.83 15.00
N GLU A 37 19.28 -0.52 14.89
CA GLU A 37 18.87 0.32 13.76
C GLU A 37 19.17 -0.40 12.44
N CYS A 38 18.20 -1.20 11.97
CA CYS A 38 18.22 -1.72 10.63
C CYS A 38 18.25 -0.45 9.83
N SER A 39 19.31 -0.28 9.05
CA SER A 39 19.51 0.79 8.10
C SER A 39 18.43 0.62 7.04
N PHE A 40 17.21 0.88 7.46
CA PHE A 40 16.01 0.83 6.70
C PHE A 40 16.24 1.94 5.70
N MET A 41 16.27 1.60 4.43
CA MET A 41 16.20 2.57 3.34
C MET A 41 14.81 3.25 3.35
N THR A 42 14.33 3.73 4.50
CA THR A 42 13.72 5.05 4.54
C THR A 42 14.76 5.98 3.95
N LEU A 43 14.57 6.35 2.68
CA LEU A 43 15.15 7.56 2.12
C LEU A 43 15.11 8.62 3.22
N SER A 44 16.30 9.03 3.69
CA SER A 44 16.41 9.99 4.78
C SER A 44 15.42 11.13 4.53
N ALA A 45 14.74 11.58 5.58
CA ALA A 45 13.86 12.74 5.50
C ALA A 45 14.60 13.96 4.90
N ASP A 46 15.93 13.94 4.96
CA ASP A 46 16.84 14.97 4.47
C ASP A 46 17.28 14.79 3.00
N ASN A 47 16.73 13.84 2.24
CA ASN A 47 17.07 13.70 0.82
C ASN A 47 16.49 14.87 -0.01
N PRO A 48 17.32 15.76 -0.57
CA PRO A 48 16.84 16.90 -1.35
C PRO A 48 16.16 16.50 -2.68
N TYR A 49 16.37 15.26 -3.14
CA TYR A 49 15.75 14.72 -4.37
C TYR A 49 14.47 13.93 -4.10
N ARG A 50 13.94 13.98 -2.87
CA ARG A 50 12.70 13.28 -2.54
C ARG A 50 11.53 13.90 -3.30
N LEU A 51 10.94 13.14 -4.20
CA LEU A 51 9.70 13.54 -4.86
C LEU A 51 8.52 13.45 -3.88
N PRO A 52 7.52 14.35 -4.00
CA PRO A 52 6.29 14.19 -3.24
C PRO A 52 5.61 12.88 -3.65
N PRO A 53 4.90 12.20 -2.72
CA PRO A 53 4.18 10.98 -3.04
C PRO A 53 3.19 11.25 -4.18
N ALA A 54 3.22 10.39 -5.20
CA ALA A 54 2.38 10.55 -6.38
C ALA A 54 0.88 10.50 -6.02
N GLN A 55 0.05 11.26 -6.74
CA GLN A 55 -1.39 11.34 -6.50
C GLN A 55 -2.14 11.12 -7.82
N SER A 56 -3.42 10.77 -7.71
CA SER A 56 -4.31 10.77 -8.86
C SER A 56 -5.01 12.13 -8.91
N ASP A 57 -4.87 12.81 -10.05
CA ASP A 57 -5.42 14.14 -10.30
C ASP A 57 -6.83 14.07 -10.91
N HIS A 58 -7.28 12.88 -11.35
CA HIS A 58 -8.57 12.72 -12.02
C HIS A 58 -9.67 12.12 -11.11
N PRO A 59 -10.53 12.95 -10.49
CA PRO A 59 -11.58 12.47 -9.57
C PRO A 59 -12.61 11.54 -10.24
N GLY A 60 -12.73 11.59 -11.56
CA GLY A 60 -13.58 10.68 -12.33
C GLY A 60 -13.15 9.22 -12.24
N ASN A 61 -11.86 8.94 -12.09
CA ASN A 61 -11.35 7.57 -12.02
C ASN A 61 -11.73 6.91 -10.70
N LEU A 62 -11.62 7.65 -9.59
CA LEU A 62 -12.06 7.20 -8.27
C LEU A 62 -13.59 6.99 -8.22
N ARG A 63 -14.37 7.87 -8.84
CA ARG A 63 -15.84 7.72 -8.95
C ARG A 63 -16.22 6.49 -9.78
N LYS A 64 -15.55 6.28 -10.92
CA LYS A 64 -15.76 5.11 -11.77
C LYS A 64 -15.44 3.82 -11.03
N GLN A 65 -14.32 3.78 -10.29
CA GLN A 65 -13.99 2.64 -9.45
C GLN A 65 -15.08 2.35 -8.42
N ALA A 66 -15.54 3.36 -7.67
CA ALA A 66 -16.60 3.19 -6.68
C ALA A 66 -17.92 2.72 -7.29
N TYR A 67 -18.29 3.26 -8.46
CA TYR A 67 -19.47 2.82 -9.21
C TYR A 67 -19.35 1.34 -9.62
N ILE A 68 -18.22 0.93 -10.19
CA ILE A 68 -18.01 -0.47 -10.61
C ILE A 68 -18.02 -1.40 -9.40
N GLU A 69 -17.41 -1.03 -8.28
CA GLU A 69 -17.46 -1.83 -7.04
C GLU A 69 -18.90 -2.00 -6.53
N ALA A 70 -19.72 -0.94 -6.53
CA ALA A 70 -21.13 -1.02 -6.14
C ALA A 70 -21.95 -1.88 -7.10
N GLU A 71 -21.70 -1.77 -8.41
CA GLU A 71 -22.35 -2.59 -9.44
C GLU A 71 -21.97 -4.08 -9.30
N GLN A 72 -20.71 -4.39 -9.00
CA GLN A 72 -20.28 -5.77 -8.74
C GLN A 72 -20.98 -6.35 -7.52
N VAL A 73 -21.12 -5.57 -6.43
CA VAL A 73 -21.89 -6.00 -5.25
C VAL A 73 -23.35 -6.28 -5.61
N ARG A 74 -24.00 -5.42 -6.42
CA ARG A 74 -25.37 -5.66 -6.87
C ARG A 74 -25.49 -6.95 -7.68
N ARG A 75 -24.59 -7.16 -8.64
CA ARG A 75 -24.57 -8.36 -9.50
C ARG A 75 -24.34 -9.64 -8.71
N MET A 76 -23.48 -9.62 -7.70
CA MET A 76 -23.26 -10.77 -6.80
C MET A 76 -24.53 -11.13 -6.02
N ALA A 77 -25.31 -10.13 -5.60
CA ALA A 77 -26.58 -10.34 -4.90
C ALA A 77 -27.68 -10.88 -5.83
N GLU A 78 -27.70 -10.44 -7.08
CA GLU A 78 -28.68 -10.84 -8.12
C GLU A 78 -28.34 -12.16 -8.82
N THR A 79 -27.23 -12.82 -8.47
CA THR A 79 -26.76 -14.03 -9.16
C THR A 79 -27.76 -15.19 -9.01
N PRO A 80 -28.25 -15.81 -10.11
CA PRO A 80 -29.15 -16.96 -10.03
C PRO A 80 -28.51 -18.15 -9.30
N GLN A 81 -29.32 -18.95 -8.60
CA GLN A 81 -28.87 -20.17 -7.89
C GLN A 81 -27.79 -19.95 -6.83
N ARG A 82 -27.81 -18.78 -6.17
CA ARG A 82 -26.89 -18.42 -5.10
C ARG A 82 -27.07 -19.31 -3.84
N PRO A 83 -26.03 -19.99 -3.34
CA PRO A 83 -26.09 -20.72 -2.07
C PRO A 83 -26.31 -19.82 -0.85
N ALA A 84 -27.10 -20.28 0.13
CA ALA A 84 -27.46 -19.49 1.32
C ALA A 84 -26.26 -19.11 2.21
N ASN A 85 -25.19 -19.93 2.22
CA ASN A 85 -23.97 -19.69 3.01
C ASN A 85 -23.05 -18.62 2.41
N MET A 86 -23.35 -18.07 1.22
CA MET A 86 -22.53 -17.06 0.57
C MET A 86 -22.50 -15.71 1.32
N ALA A 87 -23.51 -15.41 2.15
CA ALA A 87 -23.58 -14.18 2.94
C ALA A 87 -22.36 -13.98 3.85
N PHE A 88 -21.77 -15.06 4.37
CA PHE A 88 -20.56 -15.03 5.18
C PHE A 88 -19.36 -14.42 4.43
N PHE A 89 -19.13 -14.85 3.19
CA PHE A 89 -18.01 -14.38 2.37
C PHE A 89 -18.20 -12.93 1.93
N GLU A 90 -19.42 -12.53 1.60
CA GLU A 90 -19.74 -11.14 1.25
C GLU A 90 -19.53 -10.18 2.39
N GLN A 91 -19.92 -10.58 3.60
CA GLN A 91 -19.70 -9.77 4.78
C GLN A 91 -18.20 -9.55 5.02
N ARG A 92 -17.38 -10.60 4.83
CA ARG A 92 -15.91 -10.51 4.91
C ARG A 92 -15.33 -9.60 3.83
N LEU A 93 -15.79 -9.71 2.59
CA LEU A 93 -15.32 -8.88 1.46
C LEU A 93 -15.68 -7.41 1.64
N SER A 94 -16.95 -7.12 1.97
CA SER A 94 -17.48 -5.75 2.07
C SER A 94 -17.01 -5.01 3.32
N ARG A 95 -16.74 -5.71 4.42
CA ARG A 95 -16.33 -5.11 5.70
C ARG A 95 -14.83 -5.19 5.98
N ALA A 96 -14.02 -5.67 5.04
CA ALA A 96 -12.59 -5.86 5.25
C ALA A 96 -11.88 -4.59 5.74
N SER A 97 -12.21 -3.42 5.16
CA SER A 97 -11.60 -2.13 5.52
C SER A 97 -12.06 -1.59 6.87
N THR A 98 -13.21 -2.02 7.38
CA THR A 98 -13.77 -1.58 8.66
C THR A 98 -13.63 -2.63 9.76
N ALA A 99 -13.04 -3.78 9.45
CA ALA A 99 -12.83 -4.86 10.39
C ALA A 99 -11.99 -4.37 11.59
N PRO A 100 -12.42 -4.66 12.83
CA PRO A 100 -11.72 -4.22 14.03
C PRO A 100 -10.29 -4.74 14.03
N LYS A 101 -9.38 -3.89 14.50
CA LYS A 101 -7.95 -4.15 14.49
C LYS A 101 -7.46 -4.36 15.92
N SER A 102 -7.24 -5.62 16.30
CA SER A 102 -6.67 -6.00 17.61
C SER A 102 -5.16 -6.26 17.55
N ARG A 103 -4.62 -6.47 16.35
CA ARG A 103 -3.22 -6.81 16.06
C ARG A 103 -2.67 -5.88 14.98
N PRO A 104 -1.33 -5.74 14.85
CA PRO A 104 -0.73 -5.07 13.70
C PRO A 104 -1.23 -5.71 12.40
N ARG A 105 -1.66 -4.89 11.44
CA ARG A 105 -2.18 -5.38 10.16
C ARG A 105 -1.11 -5.21 9.09
N ILE A 106 -0.65 -6.31 8.52
CA ILE A 106 0.42 -6.31 7.52
C ILE A 106 -0.21 -6.62 6.16
N GLY A 107 -0.12 -5.64 5.26
CA GLY A 107 -0.49 -5.83 3.88
C GLY A 107 0.58 -6.64 3.15
N TYR A 108 0.19 -7.60 2.33
CA TYR A 108 1.17 -8.30 1.50
C TYR A 108 0.66 -8.46 0.07
N LEU A 109 1.63 -8.55 -0.84
CA LEU A 109 1.40 -8.74 -2.26
C LEU A 109 1.99 -10.08 -2.69
N CYS A 110 1.27 -10.79 -3.57
CA CYS A 110 1.62 -12.11 -4.09
C CYS A 110 1.63 -13.23 -3.03
N ASN A 111 1.55 -14.48 -3.50
CA ASN A 111 1.57 -15.68 -2.65
C ASN A 111 2.98 -16.08 -2.21
N LEU A 112 4.02 -15.49 -2.81
CA LEU A 112 5.41 -15.79 -2.50
C LEU A 112 5.82 -15.30 -1.11
N VAL A 113 5.04 -14.39 -0.52
CA VAL A 113 5.28 -13.91 0.84
C VAL A 113 4.85 -14.98 1.84
N PRO A 114 5.73 -15.42 2.76
CA PRO A 114 5.41 -16.40 3.77
C PRO A 114 4.51 -15.78 4.85
N VAL A 115 3.21 -16.01 4.71
CA VAL A 115 2.17 -15.47 5.62
C VAL A 115 2.32 -16.06 7.02
N GLU A 116 2.86 -17.27 7.13
CA GLU A 116 3.14 -18.00 8.35
C GLU A 116 4.05 -17.19 9.29
N ILE A 117 5.04 -16.48 8.76
CA ILE A 117 5.95 -15.63 9.55
C ILE A 117 5.19 -14.45 10.16
N MET A 118 4.27 -13.84 9.40
CA MET A 118 3.44 -12.74 9.89
C MET A 118 2.49 -13.21 11.00
N MET A 119 1.89 -14.38 10.82
CA MET A 119 1.00 -14.98 11.83
C MET A 119 1.77 -15.35 13.09
N ALA A 120 2.96 -15.94 12.96
CA ALA A 120 3.85 -16.25 14.09
C ALA A 120 4.27 -14.99 14.85
N ALA A 121 4.44 -13.87 14.15
CA ALA A 121 4.69 -12.54 14.74
C ALA A 121 3.43 -11.87 15.32
N ASN A 122 2.31 -12.61 15.48
CA ASN A 122 1.06 -12.11 16.06
C ASN A 122 0.43 -10.96 15.24
N ALA A 123 0.67 -10.90 13.93
CA ALA A 123 0.09 -9.92 13.01
C ALA A 123 -1.14 -10.47 12.27
N ASP A 124 -1.94 -9.57 11.72
CA ASP A 124 -3.11 -9.83 10.85
C ASP A 124 -2.69 -9.63 9.38
N PRO A 125 -2.40 -10.72 8.62
CA PRO A 125 -1.95 -10.61 7.24
C PRO A 125 -3.15 -10.37 6.29
N VAL A 126 -3.03 -9.37 5.43
CA VAL A 126 -4.07 -9.01 4.46
C VAL A 126 -3.49 -8.98 3.05
N ARG A 127 -4.07 -9.78 2.14
CA ARG A 127 -3.70 -9.77 0.73
C ARG A 127 -4.30 -8.56 0.03
N LEU A 128 -3.47 -7.80 -0.68
CA LEU A 128 -3.87 -6.52 -1.29
C LEU A 128 -3.84 -6.51 -2.82
N ASP A 129 -3.47 -7.61 -3.47
CA ASP A 129 -3.53 -7.71 -4.94
C ASP A 129 -4.96 -7.50 -5.42
N ASN A 130 -5.13 -6.56 -6.34
CA ASN A 130 -6.43 -6.16 -6.84
C ASN A 130 -6.53 -6.31 -8.36
N GLY A 131 -7.60 -6.97 -8.82
CA GLY A 131 -7.89 -7.19 -10.24
C GLY A 131 -8.94 -6.24 -10.83
N ASN A 132 -9.33 -5.18 -10.13
CA ASN A 132 -10.36 -4.27 -10.61
C ASN A 132 -9.83 -3.36 -11.74
N GLY A 133 -10.27 -3.59 -12.98
CA GLY A 133 -9.88 -2.79 -14.14
C GLY A 133 -10.23 -1.30 -14.02
N ALA A 134 -11.26 -0.92 -13.27
CA ALA A 134 -11.57 0.49 -13.02
C ALA A 134 -10.54 1.15 -12.09
N ALA A 135 -9.94 0.38 -11.16
CA ALA A 135 -8.85 0.86 -10.32
C ALA A 135 -7.54 0.98 -11.11
N ALA A 136 -7.35 0.19 -12.18
CA ALA A 136 -6.17 0.27 -13.02
C ALA A 136 -6.02 1.65 -13.68
N ALA A 137 -7.13 2.27 -14.10
CA ALA A 137 -7.12 3.62 -14.68
C ALA A 137 -6.60 4.69 -13.70
N ALA A 138 -6.92 4.58 -12.41
CA ALA A 138 -6.39 5.48 -11.39
C ALA A 138 -4.89 5.25 -11.14
N GLY A 139 -4.41 4.00 -11.25
CA GLY A 139 -2.99 3.68 -11.12
C GLY A 139 -2.15 4.09 -12.34
N GLU A 140 -2.75 4.18 -13.52
CA GLU A 140 -2.11 4.57 -14.79
C GLU A 140 -1.74 6.06 -14.85
N GLU A 141 -2.29 6.88 -13.96
CA GLU A 141 -1.84 8.27 -13.78
C GLU A 141 -0.43 8.36 -13.17
N ILE A 142 0.04 7.27 -12.53
CA ILE A 142 1.32 7.23 -11.81
C ILE A 142 2.28 6.21 -12.43
N LEU A 143 1.78 5.02 -12.77
CA LEU A 143 2.54 3.95 -13.41
C LEU A 143 2.42 4.07 -14.92
N ALA A 144 3.50 3.76 -15.64
CA ALA A 144 3.50 3.73 -17.09
C ALA A 144 2.45 2.73 -17.64
N GLY A 145 1.89 3.05 -18.80
CA GLY A 145 0.77 2.31 -19.38
C GLY A 145 1.09 0.85 -19.74
N ASP A 146 2.35 0.54 -20.00
CA ASP A 146 2.89 -0.79 -20.30
C ASP A 146 3.04 -1.70 -19.06
N ILE A 147 2.90 -1.16 -17.86
CA ILE A 147 2.95 -1.93 -16.62
C ILE A 147 1.69 -2.80 -16.45
N CYS A 148 1.89 -3.99 -15.88
CA CYS A 148 0.85 -4.97 -15.60
C CYS A 148 -0.41 -4.35 -14.95
N PRO A 149 -1.62 -4.64 -15.46
CA PRO A 149 -2.86 -4.06 -14.95
C PRO A 149 -3.11 -4.40 -13.48
N LEU A 150 -2.59 -5.53 -12.97
CA LEU A 150 -2.69 -5.90 -11.56
C LEU A 150 -1.92 -4.92 -10.66
N ALA A 151 -0.72 -4.50 -11.06
CA ALA A 151 0.06 -3.52 -10.33
C ALA A 151 -0.61 -2.14 -10.35
N LYS A 152 -1.12 -1.73 -11.52
CA LYS A 152 -1.90 -0.49 -11.69
C LYS A 152 -3.15 -0.48 -10.80
N ALA A 153 -3.94 -1.55 -10.83
CA ALA A 153 -5.15 -1.67 -10.02
C ALA A 153 -4.89 -1.74 -8.51
N THR A 154 -3.76 -2.34 -8.10
CA THR A 154 -3.32 -2.36 -6.70
C THR A 154 -2.97 -0.94 -6.23
N LEU A 155 -2.20 -0.20 -7.03
CA LEU A 155 -1.86 1.20 -6.74
C LEU A 155 -3.12 2.09 -6.69
N GLY A 156 -4.05 1.94 -7.63
CA GLY A 156 -5.31 2.69 -7.64
C GLY A 156 -6.13 2.52 -6.35
N VAL A 157 -6.22 1.30 -5.80
CA VAL A 157 -6.86 1.07 -4.49
C VAL A 157 -6.07 1.70 -3.35
N PHE A 158 -4.74 1.72 -3.45
CA PHE A 158 -3.87 2.32 -2.45
C PHE A 158 -4.04 3.85 -2.35
N LEU A 159 -4.32 4.51 -3.47
CA LEU A 159 -4.56 5.95 -3.52
C LEU A 159 -5.84 6.37 -2.79
N ARG A 160 -6.84 5.48 -2.70
CA ARG A 160 -8.11 5.77 -2.01
C ARG A 160 -7.92 5.97 -0.52
N GLU A 161 -8.57 6.99 0.04
CA GLU A 161 -8.50 7.29 1.48
C GLU A 161 -9.19 6.22 2.35
N ASN A 162 -10.28 5.63 1.86
CA ASN A 162 -11.07 4.64 2.59
C ASN A 162 -10.79 3.19 2.15
N GLY A 163 -9.71 2.98 1.40
CA GLY A 163 -9.32 1.65 0.90
C GLY A 163 -8.77 0.74 2.01
N LEU A 164 -8.91 -0.57 1.83
CA LEU A 164 -8.30 -1.59 2.70
C LEU A 164 -6.79 -1.38 2.95
N PRO A 165 -5.97 -0.97 1.95
CA PRO A 165 -4.56 -0.70 2.19
C PRO A 165 -4.32 0.31 3.32
N ARG A 166 -5.08 1.42 3.38
CA ARG A 166 -4.94 2.47 4.40
C ARG A 166 -5.12 1.99 5.85
N THR A 167 -5.65 0.79 6.05
CA THR A 167 -5.82 0.17 7.37
C THR A 167 -4.58 -0.60 7.85
N CYS A 168 -3.63 -0.88 6.97
CA CYS A 168 -2.40 -1.63 7.23
C CYS A 168 -1.31 -0.73 7.85
N ASP A 169 -0.46 -1.29 8.71
CA ASP A 169 0.67 -0.58 9.34
C ASP A 169 1.97 -0.67 8.51
N ALA A 170 2.13 -1.76 7.77
CA ALA A 170 3.29 -2.03 6.94
C ALA A 170 2.90 -2.93 5.76
N TYR A 171 3.76 -2.99 4.75
CA TYR A 171 3.55 -3.77 3.54
C TYR A 171 4.75 -4.66 3.25
N VAL A 172 4.51 -5.89 2.80
CA VAL A 172 5.56 -6.79 2.28
C VAL A 172 5.31 -7.02 0.80
N VAL A 173 6.30 -6.68 -0.03
CA VAL A 173 6.19 -6.75 -1.48
C VAL A 173 7.33 -7.61 -2.04
N PRO A 174 7.05 -8.80 -2.58
CA PRO A 174 8.06 -9.58 -3.27
C PRO A 174 8.39 -8.95 -4.60
N ALA A 175 9.68 -8.75 -4.87
CA ALA A 175 10.19 -8.29 -6.17
C ALA A 175 10.23 -9.46 -7.17
N ALA A 176 9.09 -10.14 -7.34
CA ALA A 176 8.94 -11.31 -8.21
C ALA A 176 8.90 -10.96 -9.71
N CYS A 177 8.52 -9.73 -10.03
CA CYS A 177 8.54 -9.18 -11.38
C CYS A 177 8.87 -7.68 -11.33
N ASP A 178 9.25 -7.11 -12.46
CA ASP A 178 9.63 -5.69 -12.56
C ASP A 178 8.50 -4.75 -12.12
N ALA A 179 7.25 -5.10 -12.44
CA ALA A 179 6.08 -4.32 -12.02
C ALA A 179 5.96 -4.25 -10.49
N LYS A 180 6.21 -5.35 -9.77
CA LYS A 180 6.16 -5.38 -8.30
C LYS A 180 7.37 -4.69 -7.67
N ARG A 181 8.55 -4.79 -8.29
CA ARG A 181 9.74 -4.06 -7.86
C ARG A 181 9.50 -2.55 -7.92
N LYS A 182 8.98 -2.06 -9.04
CA LYS A 182 8.64 -0.64 -9.18
C LYS A 182 7.52 -0.20 -8.24
N LEU A 183 6.51 -1.06 -8.06
CA LEU A 183 5.44 -0.80 -7.10
C LEU A 183 5.98 -0.67 -5.67
N ALA A 184 6.94 -1.51 -5.25
CA ALA A 184 7.54 -1.41 -3.93
C ALA A 184 8.25 -0.07 -3.70
N GLU A 185 8.99 0.42 -4.70
CA GLU A 185 9.63 1.75 -4.65
C GLU A 185 8.59 2.86 -4.45
N ILE A 186 7.53 2.87 -5.27
CA ILE A 186 6.48 3.89 -5.19
C ILE A 186 5.73 3.81 -3.86
N LEU A 187 5.38 2.60 -3.40
CA LEU A 187 4.65 2.43 -2.14
C LEU A 187 5.48 2.87 -0.92
N SER A 188 6.81 2.83 -1.01
CA SER A 188 7.72 3.26 0.07
C SER A 188 7.59 4.76 0.38
N ASP A 189 7.11 5.56 -0.58
CA ASP A 189 6.84 6.99 -0.35
C ASP A 189 5.59 7.22 0.53
N PHE A 190 4.68 6.24 0.61
CA PHE A 190 3.42 6.37 1.36
C PHE A 190 3.44 5.66 2.71
N ALA A 191 4.18 4.56 2.86
CA ALA A 191 4.16 3.74 4.06
C ALA A 191 5.40 2.84 4.17
N PRO A 192 5.65 2.22 5.35
CA PRO A 192 6.73 1.23 5.49
C PRO A 192 6.51 0.04 4.55
N VAL A 193 7.43 -0.16 3.61
CA VAL A 193 7.43 -1.29 2.67
C VAL A 193 8.69 -2.12 2.87
N PHE A 194 8.51 -3.42 3.01
CA PHE A 194 9.57 -4.42 3.04
C PHE A 194 9.60 -5.12 1.68
N ALA A 195 10.54 -4.73 0.83
CA ALA A 195 10.76 -5.39 -0.44
C ALA A 195 11.51 -6.71 -0.22
N MET A 196 10.94 -7.83 -0.65
CA MET A 196 11.60 -9.13 -0.59
C MET A 196 12.25 -9.42 -1.94
N ALA A 197 13.59 -9.37 -1.98
CA ALA A 197 14.36 -9.78 -3.14
C ALA A 197 14.27 -11.31 -3.29
N LEU A 198 13.73 -11.76 -4.42
CA LEU A 198 13.67 -13.17 -4.77
C LEU A 198 14.87 -13.50 -5.67
N PRO A 199 15.44 -14.72 -5.54
CA PRO A 199 16.44 -15.18 -6.49
C PRO A 199 15.80 -15.27 -7.89
N PRO A 200 16.53 -14.93 -8.96
CA PRO A 200 16.02 -15.02 -10.32
C PRO A 200 15.84 -16.47 -10.78
N ASP A 201 16.63 -17.39 -10.21
CA ASP A 201 16.69 -18.79 -10.62
C ASP A 201 16.07 -19.70 -9.56
N ASN A 202 15.34 -20.72 -10.02
CA ASN A 202 14.87 -21.83 -9.19
C ASN A 202 15.91 -22.97 -9.23
N ASP A 203 17.01 -22.79 -8.51
CA ASP A 203 18.06 -23.81 -8.43
C ASP A 203 17.64 -24.92 -7.45
N SER A 204 16.91 -25.91 -7.98
CA SER A 204 16.47 -27.10 -7.24
C SER A 204 17.56 -28.13 -6.99
N ALA A 205 18.78 -27.90 -7.51
CA ALA A 205 19.89 -28.85 -7.47
C ALA A 205 21.03 -28.45 -6.51
N ARG A 206 20.85 -27.39 -5.71
CA ARG A 206 21.80 -26.95 -4.68
C ARG A 206 21.40 -27.35 -3.28
#